data_AF-A0A956JW67-F1
#
_entry.id   AF-A0A956JW67-F1
#
_cell.length_a   1.000
_cell.length_b   1.000
_cell.length_c   1.000
_cell.angle_alpha   90.00
_cell.angle_beta   90.00
_cell.angle_gamma   90.00
#
_symmetry.space_group_name_H-M   'P 1'
#
loop_
_entity.id
_entity.type
_entity.pdbx_description
1 polymer ?
#
loop_
_entity_poly.entity_id
_entity_poly.type
_entity_poly.pdbx_seq_one_letter_code
_entity_poly.pdbx_strand_id
1 'polypeptide(L)'
;MAVGRSPGVFTALVVMLVGALAGCVRATSQARPPDGDAQRADARRDFGVREGGADAPRDGARDATRDGVSDAPRDSSVDGSNADVASRDTTVDMPKGDSSVDLVDLGSCPTQCTTCAANTCEINCASTSCAAITCPSGWRCVVRCSVTGACGLGVDCANASACDISCSAANSCGGTLRCGGGNCEVRCIGNASCLGPIQPGAQTRQMAVHCDGPASCGDTITCAPGQCQVECGGTGSCVGALDCSQSCECKQQCLGMGSCTGVVLCPASCACRSISCPGGC
;
A
#
# COMPACT_ATOMS: atom_id res chain seq x y z
N MET A 1 -18.03 56.61 20.15
CA MET A 1 -18.92 55.44 20.01
C MET A 1 -18.27 54.28 20.75
N ALA A 2 -19.02 53.71 21.69
CA ALA A 2 -18.49 53.01 22.85
C ALA A 2 -18.10 51.55 22.58
N VAL A 3 -17.03 51.16 23.26
CA VAL A 3 -16.46 49.80 23.35
C VAL A 3 -17.32 48.97 24.30
N GLY A 4 -17.89 47.87 23.82
CA GLY A 4 -18.61 46.88 24.63
C GLY A 4 -17.77 45.62 24.86
N ARG A 5 -17.09 45.53 26.00
CA ARG A 5 -16.52 44.28 26.54
C ARG A 5 -17.59 43.60 27.39
N SER A 6 -17.89 42.34 27.10
CA SER A 6 -18.66 41.46 27.99
C SER A 6 -17.72 40.46 28.65
N PRO A 7 -17.52 40.51 29.99
CA PRO A 7 -16.95 39.42 30.76
C PRO A 7 -18.09 38.58 31.34
N GLY A 8 -18.05 37.26 31.16
CA GLY A 8 -19.02 36.43 31.88
C GLY A 8 -19.09 34.99 31.43
N VAL A 9 -18.65 34.13 32.36
CA VAL A 9 -19.28 32.84 32.69
C VAL A 9 -19.14 31.75 31.63
N PHE A 10 -18.15 30.85 31.80
CA PHE A 10 -18.36 29.39 31.70
C PHE A 10 -17.17 28.67 32.35
N THR A 11 -17.00 28.92 33.65
CA THR A 11 -16.17 28.12 34.56
C THR A 11 -17.10 27.21 35.34
N ALA A 12 -17.68 26.19 34.70
CA ALA A 12 -18.47 25.15 35.36
C ALA A 12 -18.79 23.99 34.41
N LEU A 13 -17.79 23.14 34.09
CA LEU A 13 -18.05 21.72 33.81
C LEU A 13 -16.78 20.90 34.09
N VAL A 14 -16.36 20.96 35.36
CA VAL A 14 -15.52 19.93 35.97
C VAL A 14 -16.48 18.87 36.54
N VAL A 15 -16.06 17.61 36.52
CA VAL A 15 -16.71 16.43 37.14
C VAL A 15 -17.78 15.74 36.29
N MET A 16 -17.37 14.83 35.40
CA MET A 16 -18.07 13.54 35.10
C MET A 16 -17.36 12.78 33.97
N LEU A 17 -16.08 12.42 34.12
CA LEU A 17 -15.51 11.22 33.47
C LEU A 17 -14.16 10.79 34.08
N VAL A 18 -14.07 10.90 35.41
CA VAL A 18 -13.08 10.16 36.22
C VAL A 18 -13.84 8.99 36.81
N GLY A 19 -13.97 7.88 36.05
CA GLY A 19 -14.83 6.78 36.47
C GLY A 19 -14.86 5.57 35.54
N ALA A 20 -13.70 5.12 35.04
CA ALA A 20 -13.58 3.80 34.38
C ALA A 20 -12.13 3.24 34.42
N LEU A 21 -11.41 3.44 35.52
CA LEU A 21 -10.05 2.88 35.73
C LEU A 21 -9.98 1.84 36.85
N ALA A 22 -11.07 1.11 37.12
CA ALA A 22 -11.06 0.03 38.09
C ALA A 22 -11.63 -1.25 37.49
N GLY A 23 -10.74 -2.15 37.05
CA GLY A 23 -11.05 -3.57 36.95
C GLY A 23 -10.81 -4.23 35.59
N CYS A 24 -9.55 -4.42 35.21
CA CYS A 24 -9.15 -5.66 34.54
C CYS A 24 -7.84 -6.16 35.15
N VAL A 25 -8.06 -6.99 36.17
CA VAL A 25 -7.24 -8.06 36.73
C VAL A 25 -5.99 -8.43 35.92
N ARG A 26 -4.86 -8.34 36.62
CA ARG A 26 -3.59 -9.05 36.43
C ARG A 26 -3.72 -10.36 35.63
N ALA A 27 -3.26 -10.37 34.39
CA ALA A 27 -2.65 -11.56 33.81
C ALA A 27 -1.16 -11.48 34.12
N THR A 28 -0.72 -12.21 35.16
CA THR A 28 0.69 -12.50 35.38
C THR A 28 1.21 -13.27 34.17
N SER A 29 1.93 -12.57 33.29
CA SER A 29 2.84 -13.18 32.34
C SER A 29 3.85 -14.01 33.15
N GLN A 30 3.64 -15.32 33.20
CA GLN A 30 4.67 -16.25 33.64
C GLN A 30 5.84 -16.09 32.68
N ALA A 31 6.89 -15.46 33.17
CA ALA A 31 8.22 -15.54 32.58
C ALA A 31 8.56 -17.03 32.46
N ARG A 32 8.72 -17.51 31.22
CA ARG A 32 9.44 -18.76 30.99
C ARG A 32 10.91 -18.50 31.38
N PRO A 33 11.51 -19.32 32.25
CA PRO A 33 12.94 -19.23 32.53
C PRO A 33 13.74 -19.52 31.25
N PRO A 34 14.91 -18.89 31.07
CA PRO A 34 15.89 -19.36 30.10
C PRO A 34 16.54 -20.63 30.66
N ASP A 35 16.06 -21.79 30.21
CA ASP A 35 16.83 -23.02 30.35
C ASP A 35 18.05 -22.91 29.44
N GLY A 36 19.16 -22.56 30.07
CA GLY A 36 20.47 -22.66 29.47
C GLY A 36 20.90 -24.12 29.45
N ASP A 37 21.11 -24.64 28.25
CA ASP A 37 22.05 -25.74 28.01
C ASP A 37 23.25 -25.19 27.25
N ALA A 38 24.23 -24.76 28.05
CA ALA A 38 25.61 -24.75 27.62
C ALA A 38 26.11 -26.19 27.46
N GLN A 39 27.05 -26.36 26.54
CA GLN A 39 27.98 -27.48 26.36
C GLN A 39 27.60 -28.54 25.32
N ARG A 40 28.10 -28.33 24.09
CA ARG A 40 29.14 -29.25 23.59
C ARG A 40 30.15 -28.53 22.70
N ALA A 41 31.38 -28.55 23.20
CA ALA A 41 32.59 -28.21 22.49
C ALA A 41 32.93 -29.27 21.43
N ASP A 42 33.86 -28.87 20.56
CA ASP A 42 34.75 -29.69 19.74
C ASP A 42 34.20 -30.33 18.46
N ALA A 43 34.55 -29.73 17.32
CA ALA A 43 35.56 -30.34 16.45
C ALA A 43 36.03 -29.37 15.34
N ARG A 44 37.31 -29.05 15.40
CA ARG A 44 38.13 -28.51 14.30
C ARG A 44 38.10 -29.45 13.09
N ARG A 45 37.91 -28.90 11.88
CA ARG A 45 38.57 -29.25 10.60
C ARG A 45 38.45 -27.99 9.74
N ASP A 46 39.44 -27.11 9.62
CA ASP A 46 40.72 -27.29 8.92
C ASP A 46 40.62 -28.19 7.69
N PHE A 47 40.33 -27.55 6.55
CA PHE A 47 40.86 -27.95 5.24
C PHE A 47 41.05 -26.66 4.44
N GLY A 48 42.31 -26.24 4.36
CA GLY A 48 42.74 -25.25 3.40
C GLY A 48 42.74 -25.77 1.97
N VAL A 49 43.05 -24.82 1.10
CA VAL A 49 43.62 -24.97 -0.25
C VAL A 49 42.67 -25.47 -1.33
N ARG A 50 42.32 -24.58 -2.27
CA ARG A 50 42.88 -24.61 -3.64
C ARG A 50 42.40 -23.44 -4.48
N GLU A 51 43.36 -22.58 -4.81
CA GLU A 51 43.40 -21.90 -6.09
C GLU A 51 43.49 -22.93 -7.22
N GLY A 52 42.86 -22.66 -8.36
CA GLY A 52 42.98 -23.48 -9.57
C GLY A 52 41.79 -23.30 -10.50
N GLY A 53 42.01 -22.59 -11.61
CA GLY A 53 41.02 -22.35 -12.64
C GLY A 53 40.76 -23.56 -13.54
N ALA A 54 39.80 -23.40 -14.44
CA ALA A 54 39.85 -23.85 -15.84
C ALA A 54 38.52 -23.57 -16.53
N ASP A 55 38.63 -23.00 -17.72
CA ASP A 55 37.65 -22.94 -18.78
C ASP A 55 37.00 -24.30 -19.09
N ALA A 56 35.71 -24.31 -19.44
CA ALA A 56 35.14 -24.98 -20.62
C ALA A 56 33.58 -25.02 -20.60
N PRO A 57 32.92 -24.99 -21.78
CA PRO A 57 31.47 -24.91 -21.93
C PRO A 57 30.81 -26.29 -21.85
N ARG A 58 29.51 -26.33 -21.51
CA ARG A 58 28.67 -27.53 -21.69
C ARG A 58 27.41 -27.19 -22.47
N ASP A 59 27.53 -27.37 -23.77
CA ASP A 59 26.46 -27.84 -24.65
C ASP A 59 26.09 -29.29 -24.28
N GLY A 60 24.81 -29.66 -24.47
CA GLY A 60 24.33 -31.05 -24.39
C GLY A 60 23.08 -31.17 -23.51
N ALA A 61 21.87 -30.90 -24.01
CA ALA A 61 21.05 -31.76 -24.89
C ALA A 61 20.45 -32.99 -24.19
N ARG A 62 19.10 -33.07 -24.30
CA ARG A 62 18.24 -34.28 -24.40
C ARG A 62 18.07 -35.12 -23.13
N ASP A 63 16.97 -35.81 -22.86
CA ASP A 63 15.65 -36.04 -23.46
C ASP A 63 14.96 -37.09 -22.55
N ALA A 64 13.63 -37.17 -22.59
CA ALA A 64 12.80 -38.32 -22.17
C ALA A 64 12.77 -38.63 -20.65
N THR A 65 11.65 -38.76 -19.94
CA THR A 65 10.26 -39.15 -20.25
C THR A 65 9.42 -38.79 -19.03
N ARG A 66 8.21 -38.24 -19.21
CA ARG A 66 7.03 -38.71 -18.45
C ARG A 66 5.75 -38.22 -19.09
N ASP A 67 5.33 -39.00 -20.08
CA ASP A 67 3.96 -39.07 -20.58
C ASP A 67 3.01 -39.52 -19.46
N GLY A 68 1.75 -39.05 -19.52
CA GLY A 68 0.69 -39.69 -18.76
C GLY A 68 -0.62 -38.93 -18.51
N VAL A 69 -1.32 -38.50 -19.57
CA VAL A 69 -2.79 -38.56 -19.82
C VAL A 69 -3.76 -37.97 -18.74
N SER A 70 -4.76 -37.12 -19.05
CA SER A 70 -5.80 -37.33 -20.07
C SER A 70 -6.51 -36.05 -20.52
N ASP A 71 -6.60 -35.92 -21.84
CA ASP A 71 -7.72 -35.52 -22.69
C ASP A 71 -9.03 -34.99 -22.08
N ALA A 72 -9.41 -33.78 -22.50
CA ALA A 72 -10.75 -33.51 -23.03
C ALA A 72 -10.70 -32.43 -24.13
N PRO A 73 -11.57 -32.49 -25.16
CA PRO A 73 -11.35 -31.86 -26.46
C PRO A 73 -12.28 -30.66 -26.75
N ARG A 74 -12.06 -30.05 -27.92
CA ARG A 74 -12.96 -29.19 -28.75
C ARG A 74 -12.76 -27.70 -28.53
N ASP A 75 -12.05 -27.00 -29.41
CA ASP A 75 -12.39 -26.69 -30.81
C ASP A 75 -13.67 -25.85 -30.91
N SER A 76 -13.48 -24.56 -31.10
CA SER A 76 -14.46 -23.62 -31.61
C SER A 76 -13.70 -22.53 -32.36
N SER A 77 -13.12 -22.96 -33.47
CA SER A 77 -12.89 -22.13 -34.64
C SER A 77 -14.20 -21.39 -34.97
N VAL A 78 -14.21 -20.07 -34.78
CA VAL A 78 -15.24 -19.20 -35.38
C VAL A 78 -14.53 -18.33 -36.40
N ASP A 79 -14.32 -18.92 -37.57
CA ASP A 79 -14.16 -18.21 -38.83
C ASP A 79 -15.51 -17.55 -39.17
N GLY A 80 -15.68 -16.32 -38.69
CA GLY A 80 -16.81 -15.46 -39.01
C GLY A 80 -16.45 -14.48 -40.11
N SER A 81 -16.24 -14.98 -41.33
CA SER A 81 -16.28 -14.18 -42.54
C SER A 81 -17.68 -13.58 -42.71
N ASN A 82 -17.87 -12.33 -42.34
CA ASN A 82 -18.97 -11.52 -42.86
C ASN A 82 -18.39 -10.45 -43.78
N ALA A 83 -18.29 -10.83 -45.04
CA ALA A 83 -18.27 -9.90 -46.14
C ALA A 83 -19.62 -9.17 -46.22
N ASP A 84 -19.57 -7.97 -46.77
CA ASP A 84 -20.69 -7.29 -47.44
C ASP A 84 -21.88 -6.85 -46.57
N VAL A 85 -21.67 -5.77 -45.79
CA VAL A 85 -22.74 -4.78 -45.65
C VAL A 85 -22.31 -3.53 -46.39
N ALA A 86 -22.93 -3.40 -47.56
CA ALA A 86 -22.88 -2.26 -48.45
C ALA A 86 -22.81 -0.94 -47.68
N SER A 87 -21.83 -0.15 -48.08
CA SER A 87 -21.80 1.29 -48.01
C SER A 87 -23.18 1.88 -48.30
N ARG A 88 -23.96 2.11 -47.25
CA ARG A 88 -25.11 3.02 -47.29
C ARG A 88 -24.61 4.34 -46.76
N ASP A 89 -24.14 5.13 -47.74
CA ASP A 89 -24.22 6.58 -47.75
C ASP A 89 -25.59 7.00 -47.21
N THR A 90 -25.61 7.26 -45.91
CA THR A 90 -26.65 7.98 -45.23
C THR A 90 -26.00 9.30 -44.85
N THR A 91 -25.83 10.14 -45.87
CA THR A 91 -25.86 11.60 -45.77
C THR A 91 -27.17 12.01 -45.11
N VAL A 92 -27.32 11.66 -43.83
CA VAL A 92 -28.24 12.35 -42.94
C VAL A 92 -27.53 13.65 -42.65
N ASP A 93 -27.96 14.71 -43.33
CA ASP A 93 -27.74 16.10 -42.95
C ASP A 93 -27.99 16.22 -41.44
N MET A 94 -26.91 16.08 -40.67
CA MET A 94 -26.95 16.45 -39.27
C MET A 94 -27.20 17.96 -39.26
N PRO A 95 -28.29 18.42 -38.65
CA PRO A 95 -28.49 19.85 -38.50
C PRO A 95 -27.23 20.41 -37.85
N LYS A 96 -26.69 21.48 -38.45
CA LYS A 96 -25.76 22.40 -37.81
C LYS A 96 -26.50 23.02 -36.63
N GLY A 97 -26.73 22.21 -35.60
CA GLY A 97 -27.32 22.57 -34.35
C GLY A 97 -26.16 22.90 -33.46
N ASP A 98 -25.93 24.20 -33.29
CA ASP A 98 -25.00 24.81 -32.35
C ASP A 98 -25.19 24.22 -30.95
N SER A 99 -24.59 23.06 -30.73
CA SER A 99 -24.57 22.37 -29.46
C SER A 99 -23.24 22.70 -28.80
N SER A 100 -22.96 23.99 -28.67
CA SER A 100 -22.29 24.49 -27.47
C SER A 100 -23.27 24.27 -26.32
N VAL A 101 -23.46 23.00 -25.94
CA VAL A 101 -23.91 22.70 -24.60
C VAL A 101 -22.86 23.37 -23.75
N ASP A 102 -23.24 24.44 -23.06
CA ASP A 102 -22.41 25.05 -22.03
C ASP A 102 -22.01 23.88 -21.13
N LEU A 103 -20.80 23.38 -21.38
CA LEU A 103 -20.03 22.52 -20.51
C LEU A 103 -19.93 23.35 -19.26
N VAL A 104 -20.93 23.16 -18.38
CA VAL A 104 -21.01 23.73 -17.05
C VAL A 104 -19.61 23.55 -16.53
N ASP A 105 -18.91 24.67 -16.37
CA ASP A 105 -17.49 24.75 -16.04
C ASP A 105 -17.31 23.93 -14.76
N LEU A 106 -17.06 22.63 -14.95
CA LEU A 106 -16.74 21.67 -13.91
C LEU A 106 -15.40 22.17 -13.44
N GLY A 107 -15.44 23.01 -12.42
CA GLY A 107 -14.45 24.04 -12.15
C GLY A 107 -13.02 23.59 -12.43
N SER A 108 -12.25 24.52 -13.01
CA SER A 108 -10.85 24.33 -13.39
C SER A 108 -10.11 23.40 -12.42
N CYS A 109 -9.39 22.41 -12.96
CA CYS A 109 -8.65 21.44 -12.16
C CYS A 109 -7.79 22.15 -11.10
N PRO A 110 -7.75 21.63 -9.86
CA PRO A 110 -6.84 22.14 -8.86
C PRO A 110 -5.41 22.13 -9.42
N THR A 111 -4.63 23.17 -9.10
CA THR A 111 -3.30 23.40 -9.70
C THR A 111 -2.29 22.28 -9.47
N GLN A 112 -2.50 21.47 -8.43
CA GLN A 112 -1.67 20.30 -8.13
C GLN A 112 -1.98 19.07 -8.99
N CYS A 113 -3.12 19.04 -9.69
CA CYS A 113 -3.52 17.92 -10.53
C CYS A 113 -2.91 18.06 -11.93
N THR A 114 -2.35 16.97 -12.47
CA THR A 114 -1.94 16.92 -13.88
C THR A 114 -3.17 16.90 -14.79
N THR A 115 -4.16 16.09 -14.41
CA THR A 115 -5.47 16.04 -15.06
C THR A 115 -6.55 15.84 -14.00
N CYS A 116 -7.79 16.20 -14.31
CA CYS A 116 -8.89 15.94 -13.41
C CYS A 116 -10.19 15.63 -14.15
N ALA A 117 -11.01 14.75 -13.57
CA ALA A 117 -12.33 14.39 -14.09
C ALA A 117 -13.21 13.89 -12.94
N ALA A 118 -14.48 14.31 -12.89
CA ALA A 118 -15.47 13.83 -11.92
C ALA A 118 -14.96 13.79 -10.45
N ASN A 119 -14.38 14.90 -9.96
CA ASN A 119 -13.77 15.00 -8.63
C ASN A 119 -12.59 14.04 -8.36
N THR A 120 -11.98 13.49 -9.40
CA THR A 120 -10.72 12.75 -9.33
C THR A 120 -9.58 13.65 -9.80
N CYS A 121 -8.57 13.81 -8.96
CA CYS A 121 -7.33 14.51 -9.23
C CYS A 121 -6.25 13.47 -9.55
N GLU A 122 -5.79 13.42 -10.79
CA GLU A 122 -4.66 12.56 -11.18
C GLU A 122 -3.37 13.36 -11.22
N ILE A 123 -2.36 12.87 -10.49
CA ILE A 123 -1.03 13.45 -10.40
C ILE A 123 -0.06 12.40 -10.95
N ASN A 124 0.50 12.67 -12.13
CA ASN A 124 1.37 11.72 -12.81
C ASN A 124 2.80 12.26 -12.89
N CYS A 125 3.70 11.62 -12.14
CA CYS A 125 5.11 11.99 -12.03
C CYS A 125 5.98 11.14 -12.97
N ALA A 126 5.54 10.92 -14.21
CA ALA A 126 6.24 10.07 -15.17
C ALA A 126 7.41 10.77 -15.89
N SER A 127 7.36 12.08 -16.08
CA SER A 127 8.40 12.84 -16.81
C SER A 127 9.37 13.59 -15.90
N THR A 128 8.92 13.94 -14.69
CA THR A 128 9.67 14.76 -13.73
C THR A 128 9.40 14.27 -12.32
N SER A 129 10.41 14.33 -11.46
CA SER A 129 10.26 14.04 -10.04
C SER A 129 9.30 15.05 -9.41
N CYS A 130 8.11 14.61 -9.00
CA CYS A 130 7.27 15.42 -8.13
C CYS A 130 7.94 15.59 -6.77
N ALA A 131 7.83 16.79 -6.21
CA ALA A 131 8.25 17.11 -4.85
C ALA A 131 7.23 16.56 -3.83
N ALA A 132 6.93 17.33 -2.78
CA ALA A 132 5.87 17.00 -1.85
C ALA A 132 4.50 17.20 -2.53
N ILE A 133 3.63 16.19 -2.43
CA ILE A 133 2.30 16.23 -3.03
C ILE A 133 1.27 16.48 -1.91
N THR A 134 0.37 17.44 -2.11
CA THR A 134 -0.77 17.66 -1.23
C THR A 134 -2.06 17.56 -2.04
N CYS A 135 -2.88 16.57 -1.73
CA CYS A 135 -4.11 16.33 -2.45
C CYS A 135 -5.20 17.35 -2.06
N PRO A 136 -5.99 17.85 -3.04
CA PRO A 136 -7.06 18.81 -2.77
C PRO A 136 -8.15 18.22 -1.86
N SER A 137 -8.79 19.08 -1.07
CA SER A 137 -9.82 18.69 -0.12
C SER A 137 -11.08 18.17 -0.80
N GLY A 138 -11.56 17.00 -0.39
CA GLY A 138 -12.78 16.38 -0.94
C GLY A 138 -12.61 15.66 -2.28
N TRP A 139 -11.42 15.70 -2.88
CA TRP A 139 -11.13 15.01 -4.15
C TRP A 139 -10.65 13.57 -3.92
N ARG A 140 -10.91 12.68 -4.87
CA ARG A 140 -10.22 11.39 -4.97
C ARG A 140 -8.86 11.64 -5.61
N CYS A 141 -7.79 11.36 -4.89
CA CYS A 141 -6.44 11.59 -5.37
C CYS A 141 -5.85 10.29 -5.94
N VAL A 142 -5.34 10.33 -7.17
CA VAL A 142 -4.60 9.23 -7.80
C VAL A 142 -3.20 9.72 -8.09
N VAL A 143 -2.21 9.19 -7.38
CA VAL A 143 -0.81 9.63 -7.44
C VAL A 143 0.05 8.53 -8.03
N ARG A 144 0.74 8.81 -9.13
CA ARG A 144 1.62 7.85 -9.82
C ARG A 144 3.06 8.36 -9.80
N CYS A 145 3.89 7.71 -9.00
CA CYS A 145 5.31 8.03 -8.82
C CYS A 145 6.17 7.04 -9.62
N SER A 146 6.32 7.30 -10.92
CA SER A 146 6.90 6.34 -11.89
C SER A 146 8.35 6.60 -12.28
N VAL A 147 8.99 7.65 -11.76
CA VAL A 147 10.45 7.87 -11.90
C VAL A 147 11.17 7.65 -10.57
N THR A 148 12.44 7.27 -10.62
CA THR A 148 13.28 7.04 -9.43
C THR A 148 13.27 8.25 -8.51
N GLY A 149 12.94 8.05 -7.23
CA GLY A 149 12.85 9.14 -6.26
C GLY A 149 11.64 10.06 -6.40
N ALA A 150 10.70 9.79 -7.32
CA ALA A 150 9.46 10.54 -7.43
C ALA A 150 8.69 10.53 -6.10
N CYS A 151 8.08 11.67 -5.76
CA CYS A 151 7.30 11.80 -4.51
C CYS A 151 8.16 11.54 -3.26
N GLY A 152 9.49 11.74 -3.37
CA GLY A 152 10.44 11.44 -2.30
C GLY A 152 10.26 12.27 -1.04
N LEU A 153 9.54 13.40 -1.12
CA LEU A 153 9.17 14.22 0.04
C LEU A 153 7.85 13.80 0.70
N GLY A 154 7.16 12.79 0.15
CA GLY A 154 5.90 12.28 0.68
C GLY A 154 4.66 12.74 -0.07
N VAL A 155 3.53 12.17 0.32
CA VAL A 155 2.20 12.43 -0.23
C VAL A 155 1.24 12.65 0.93
N ASP A 156 0.61 13.82 0.97
CA ASP A 156 -0.39 14.18 1.97
C ASP A 156 -1.80 14.15 1.36
N CYS A 157 -2.54 13.11 1.72
CA CYS A 157 -3.94 12.90 1.39
C CYS A 157 -4.88 13.21 2.57
N ALA A 158 -4.44 13.87 3.64
CA ALA A 158 -5.23 14.06 4.86
C ALA A 158 -6.63 14.66 4.62
N ASN A 159 -6.76 15.52 3.60
CA ASN A 159 -8.02 16.19 3.25
C ASN A 159 -8.76 15.54 2.06
N ALA A 160 -8.19 14.51 1.43
CA ALA A 160 -8.78 13.83 0.28
C ALA A 160 -9.96 12.93 0.71
N SER A 161 -10.93 12.74 -0.18
CA SER A 161 -12.07 11.83 0.04
C SER A 161 -11.71 10.37 -0.21
N ALA A 162 -10.68 10.10 -1.00
CA ALA A 162 -10.03 8.81 -1.20
C ALA A 162 -8.62 9.04 -1.78
N CYS A 163 -7.72 8.09 -1.58
CA CYS A 163 -6.32 8.22 -2.01
C CYS A 163 -5.81 6.89 -2.56
N ASP A 164 -5.26 6.93 -3.78
CA ASP A 164 -4.61 5.81 -4.47
C ASP A 164 -3.19 6.26 -4.81
N ILE A 165 -2.19 5.64 -4.17
CA ILE A 165 -0.78 6.00 -4.29
C ILE A 165 -0.04 4.81 -4.91
N SER A 166 0.55 5.00 -6.07
CA SER A 166 1.34 3.98 -6.78
C SER A 166 2.80 4.42 -6.93
N CYS A 167 3.68 3.73 -6.23
CA CYS A 167 5.11 3.97 -6.15
C CYS A 167 5.85 2.87 -6.93
N SER A 168 5.94 3.04 -8.25
CA SER A 168 6.40 1.97 -9.16
C SER A 168 7.91 1.99 -9.42
N ALA A 169 8.58 3.12 -9.18
CA ALA A 169 10.02 3.26 -9.41
C ALA A 169 10.85 3.07 -8.13
N ALA A 170 12.14 2.81 -8.29
CA ALA A 170 13.06 2.65 -7.16
C ALA A 170 13.11 3.92 -6.30
N ASN A 171 13.14 3.76 -4.97
CA ASN A 171 13.17 4.86 -4.00
C ASN A 171 12.01 5.87 -4.16
N SER A 172 10.94 5.53 -4.89
CA SER A 172 9.76 6.40 -5.00
C SER A 172 9.02 6.42 -3.65
N CYS A 173 8.35 7.53 -3.38
CA CYS A 173 7.58 7.71 -2.14
C CYS A 173 8.41 7.55 -0.86
N GLY A 174 9.68 7.96 -0.87
CA GLY A 174 10.58 7.82 0.28
C GLY A 174 10.20 8.64 1.52
N GLY A 175 9.32 9.64 1.38
CA GLY A 175 8.83 10.46 2.49
C GLY A 175 7.57 9.88 3.15
N THR A 176 6.99 10.65 4.08
CA THR A 176 5.77 10.26 4.78
C THR A 176 4.58 10.16 3.82
N LEU A 177 3.83 9.06 3.90
CA LEU A 177 2.57 8.88 3.18
C LEU A 177 1.42 9.02 4.17
N ARG A 178 0.65 10.10 4.07
CA ARG A 178 -0.45 10.39 4.99
C ARG A 178 -1.79 10.19 4.30
N CYS A 179 -2.53 9.18 4.72
CA CYS A 179 -3.88 8.88 4.21
C CYS A 179 -4.93 9.87 4.73
N GLY A 180 -6.03 9.99 3.98
CA GLY A 180 -7.20 10.81 4.32
C GLY A 180 -8.30 10.05 5.08
N GLY A 181 -9.49 10.64 5.19
CA GLY A 181 -10.64 10.03 5.87
C GLY A 181 -11.38 8.96 5.08
N GLY A 182 -10.95 8.66 3.86
CA GLY A 182 -11.62 7.73 2.95
C GLY A 182 -11.01 6.34 2.90
N ASN A 183 -11.10 5.76 1.71
CA ASN A 183 -10.32 4.59 1.34
C ASN A 183 -8.92 5.04 0.94
N CYS A 184 -7.91 4.37 1.49
CA CYS A 184 -6.51 4.61 1.17
C CYS A 184 -5.89 3.32 0.62
N GLU A 185 -5.36 3.37 -0.59
CA GLU A 185 -4.64 2.28 -1.21
C GLU A 185 -3.21 2.74 -1.52
N VAL A 186 -2.22 2.03 -1.00
CA VAL A 186 -0.80 2.33 -1.21
C VAL A 186 -0.13 1.11 -1.82
N ARG A 187 0.46 1.28 -3.00
CA ARG A 187 1.15 0.23 -3.76
C ARG A 187 2.62 0.58 -3.93
N CYS A 188 3.48 -0.14 -3.22
CA CYS A 188 4.92 0.02 -3.18
C CYS A 188 5.58 -1.09 -4.00
N ILE A 189 5.70 -0.86 -5.31
CA ILE A 189 6.13 -1.87 -6.29
C ILE A 189 7.63 -1.74 -6.58
N GLY A 190 8.15 -0.51 -6.56
CA GLY A 190 9.56 -0.24 -6.82
C GLY A 190 10.48 -0.76 -5.70
N ASN A 191 11.73 -1.08 -6.04
CA ASN A 191 12.74 -1.41 -5.05
C ASN A 191 12.91 -0.27 -4.04
N ALA A 192 12.91 -0.60 -2.75
CA ALA A 192 12.99 0.37 -1.66
C ALA A 192 11.99 1.53 -1.83
N SER A 193 10.78 1.24 -2.33
CA SER A 193 9.69 2.22 -2.37
C SER A 193 9.00 2.33 -1.02
N CYS A 194 8.42 3.49 -0.73
CA CYS A 194 7.72 3.74 0.54
C CYS A 194 8.62 3.53 1.77
N LEU A 195 9.83 4.08 1.76
CA LEU A 195 10.75 3.97 2.91
C LEU A 195 10.32 4.81 4.11
N GLY A 196 9.48 5.82 3.91
CA GLY A 196 8.97 6.64 5.00
C GLY A 196 7.76 6.01 5.71
N PRO A 197 7.32 6.61 6.82
CA PRO A 197 6.19 6.10 7.57
C PRO A 197 4.88 6.27 6.78
N ILE A 198 4.02 5.25 6.88
CA ILE A 198 2.67 5.27 6.31
C ILE A 198 1.68 5.52 7.44
N GLN A 199 1.08 6.71 7.44
CA GLN A 199 0.22 7.21 8.50
C GLN A 199 -1.24 7.24 8.06
N PRO A 200 -2.17 6.73 8.87
CA PRO A 200 -3.58 6.79 8.57
C PRO A 200 -4.11 8.19 8.87
N GLY A 201 -5.15 8.60 8.16
CA GLY A 201 -6.00 9.71 8.57
C GLY A 201 -6.90 9.29 9.74
N ALA A 202 -7.27 10.23 10.60
CA ALA A 202 -8.11 9.97 11.79
C ALA A 202 -9.48 9.35 11.46
N GLN A 203 -9.93 9.45 10.22
CA GLN A 203 -11.22 8.95 9.75
C GLN A 203 -11.10 7.82 8.72
N THR A 204 -9.88 7.33 8.44
CA THR A 204 -9.66 6.30 7.41
C THR A 204 -10.50 5.06 7.72
N ARG A 205 -11.38 4.69 6.77
CA ARG A 205 -12.28 3.54 6.95
C ARG A 205 -11.66 2.24 6.50
N GLN A 206 -10.89 2.30 5.42
CA GLN A 206 -10.23 1.17 4.80
C GLN A 206 -8.84 1.60 4.36
N MET A 207 -7.84 0.83 4.76
CA MET A 207 -6.45 1.04 4.41
C MET A 207 -5.90 -0.26 3.85
N ALA A 208 -5.40 -0.22 2.62
CA ALA A 208 -4.72 -1.33 1.97
C ALA A 208 -3.30 -0.90 1.60
N VAL A 209 -2.30 -1.66 2.05
CA VAL A 209 -0.89 -1.42 1.78
C VAL A 209 -0.30 -2.67 1.14
N HIS A 210 0.18 -2.55 -0.09
CA HIS A 210 0.82 -3.61 -0.85
C HIS A 210 2.30 -3.27 -1.03
N CYS A 211 3.17 -4.05 -0.38
CA CYS A 211 4.62 -3.90 -0.36
C CYS A 211 5.25 -5.00 -1.22
N ASP A 212 5.09 -4.88 -2.53
CA ASP A 212 5.51 -5.89 -3.52
C ASP A 212 7.00 -5.74 -3.90
N GLY A 213 7.53 -4.53 -3.82
CA GLY A 213 8.92 -4.23 -4.14
C GLY A 213 9.90 -4.80 -3.11
N PRO A 214 11.11 -5.24 -3.50
CA PRO A 214 12.13 -5.64 -2.52
C PRO A 214 12.51 -4.47 -1.61
N ALA A 215 12.63 -4.73 -0.31
CA ALA A 215 12.87 -3.73 0.73
C ALA A 215 11.83 -2.57 0.76
N SER A 216 10.63 -2.78 0.22
CA SER A 216 9.55 -1.80 0.29
C SER A 216 8.94 -1.71 1.69
N CYS A 217 8.34 -0.56 2.02
CA CYS A 217 7.72 -0.32 3.32
C CYS A 217 8.71 -0.55 4.48
N GLY A 218 9.86 0.13 4.41
CA GLY A 218 10.98 -0.08 5.32
C GLY A 218 10.80 0.50 6.72
N ASP A 219 9.87 1.44 6.89
CA ASP A 219 9.56 2.11 8.16
C ASP A 219 8.16 1.71 8.66
N THR A 220 7.61 2.48 9.58
CA THR A 220 6.44 2.14 10.37
C THR A 220 5.16 2.29 9.55
N ILE A 221 4.35 1.24 9.53
CA ILE A 221 2.98 1.27 9.00
C ILE A 221 2.05 1.40 10.20
N THR A 222 1.35 2.52 10.32
CA THR A 222 0.32 2.69 11.35
C THR A 222 -1.06 2.42 10.72
N CYS A 223 -1.81 1.49 11.28
CA CYS A 223 -3.16 1.20 10.82
C CYS A 223 -4.19 2.14 11.44
N ALA A 224 -5.24 2.44 10.69
CA ALA A 224 -6.39 3.21 11.17
C ALA A 224 -7.35 2.35 12.03
N PRO A 225 -8.33 2.97 12.72
CA PRO A 225 -9.36 2.23 13.44
C PRO A 225 -10.22 1.26 12.62
N GLY A 226 -10.32 1.52 11.31
CA GLY A 226 -11.05 0.68 10.37
C GLY A 226 -10.30 -0.58 9.95
N GLN A 227 -10.64 -1.08 8.75
CA GLN A 227 -9.99 -2.24 8.16
C GLN A 227 -8.59 -1.88 7.69
N CYS A 228 -7.60 -2.68 8.10
CA CYS A 228 -6.23 -2.52 7.65
C CYS A 228 -5.73 -3.83 7.03
N GLN A 229 -5.42 -3.80 5.75
CA GLN A 229 -4.82 -4.92 5.03
C GLN A 229 -3.40 -4.56 4.64
N VAL A 230 -2.43 -5.34 5.11
CA VAL A 230 -1.02 -5.17 4.78
C VAL A 230 -0.50 -6.45 4.14
N GLU A 231 -0.02 -6.34 2.90
CA GLU A 231 0.53 -7.44 2.12
C GLU A 231 2.00 -7.16 1.84
N CYS A 232 2.88 -7.97 2.42
CA CYS A 232 4.33 -7.85 2.32
C CYS A 232 4.85 -8.93 1.37
N GLY A 233 4.77 -8.65 0.08
CA GLY A 233 5.13 -9.57 -1.01
C GLY A 233 6.62 -9.57 -1.36
N GLY A 234 7.30 -8.43 -1.22
CA GLY A 234 8.71 -8.28 -1.58
C GLY A 234 9.67 -8.90 -0.56
N THR A 235 10.85 -9.34 -1.02
CA THR A 235 11.94 -9.77 -0.14
C THR A 235 12.35 -8.62 0.79
N GLY A 236 12.39 -8.86 2.10
CA GLY A 236 12.69 -7.82 3.08
C GLY A 236 11.67 -6.68 3.13
N SER A 237 10.43 -6.89 2.66
CA SER A 237 9.36 -5.90 2.79
C SER A 237 8.82 -5.84 4.21
N CYS A 238 8.31 -4.67 4.62
CA CYS A 238 7.71 -4.49 5.95
C CYS A 238 8.66 -4.85 7.11
N VAL A 239 9.94 -4.50 7.00
CA VAL A 239 10.92 -4.73 8.08
C VAL A 239 10.76 -3.77 9.25
N GLY A 240 10.06 -2.65 9.02
CA GLY A 240 9.67 -1.69 10.05
C GLY A 240 8.56 -2.20 10.97
N ALA A 241 8.13 -1.35 11.91
CA ALA A 241 7.05 -1.71 12.83
C ALA A 241 5.69 -1.67 12.12
N LEU A 242 4.81 -2.62 12.42
CA LEU A 242 3.41 -2.59 12.04
C LEU A 242 2.58 -2.29 13.29
N ASP A 243 2.02 -1.08 13.37
CA ASP A 243 1.19 -0.66 14.49
C ASP A 243 -0.31 -0.86 14.15
N CYS A 244 -0.85 -1.99 14.59
CA CYS A 244 -2.27 -2.31 14.52
C CYS A 244 -3.05 -1.83 15.75
N SER A 245 -2.45 -1.09 16.70
CA SER A 245 -3.06 -0.78 18.01
C SER A 245 -4.40 -0.07 17.93
N GLN A 246 -4.67 0.63 16.83
CA GLN A 246 -5.93 1.31 16.60
C GLN A 246 -6.93 0.43 15.83
N SER A 247 -6.49 -0.56 15.04
CA SER A 247 -7.34 -1.32 14.12
C SER A 247 -8.01 -2.51 14.78
N CYS A 248 -9.33 -2.62 14.61
CA CYS A 248 -10.10 -3.78 15.03
C CYS A 248 -9.99 -4.96 14.05
N GLU A 249 -9.57 -4.72 12.80
CA GLU A 249 -9.49 -5.69 11.71
C GLU A 249 -8.16 -5.52 10.95
N CYS A 250 -7.06 -5.77 11.65
CA CYS A 250 -5.72 -5.78 11.06
C CYS A 250 -5.44 -7.16 10.46
N LYS A 251 -5.27 -7.24 9.14
CA LYS A 251 -4.87 -8.43 8.39
C LYS A 251 -3.48 -8.21 7.81
N GLN A 252 -2.55 -9.09 8.16
CA GLN A 252 -1.17 -9.05 7.68
C GLN A 252 -0.83 -10.34 6.93
N GLN A 253 -0.28 -10.20 5.73
CA GLN A 253 0.21 -11.31 4.92
C GLN A 253 1.69 -11.10 4.62
N CYS A 254 2.53 -12.01 5.09
CA CYS A 254 3.99 -11.94 4.95
C CYS A 254 4.41 -13.00 3.93
N LEU A 255 4.38 -12.64 2.65
CA LEU A 255 4.62 -13.57 1.55
C LEU A 255 6.09 -13.56 1.09
N GLY A 256 6.78 -12.43 1.28
CA GLY A 256 8.18 -12.27 0.91
C GLY A 256 9.15 -12.91 1.89
N MET A 257 10.31 -13.37 1.40
CA MET A 257 11.39 -13.89 2.24
C MET A 257 11.95 -12.77 3.13
N GLY A 258 12.03 -13.01 4.44
CA GLY A 258 12.44 -11.98 5.41
C GLY A 258 11.49 -10.80 5.49
N SER A 259 10.24 -10.95 5.04
CA SER A 259 9.20 -9.95 5.28
C SER A 259 8.74 -9.97 6.73
N CYS A 260 8.21 -8.83 7.21
CA CYS A 260 7.58 -8.73 8.53
C CYS A 260 8.49 -9.08 9.72
N THR A 261 9.80 -8.86 9.61
CA THR A 261 10.75 -9.10 10.71
C THR A 261 10.67 -8.06 11.83
N GLY A 262 9.93 -6.97 11.60
CA GLY A 262 9.74 -5.89 12.57
C GLY A 262 8.74 -6.23 13.68
N VAL A 263 8.56 -5.29 14.60
CA VAL A 263 7.61 -5.44 15.71
C VAL A 263 6.19 -5.20 15.21
N VAL A 264 5.31 -6.17 15.45
CA VAL A 264 3.86 -6.02 15.23
C VAL A 264 3.19 -5.67 16.56
N LEU A 265 2.64 -4.48 16.66
CA LEU A 265 1.90 -4.02 17.84
C LEU A 265 0.40 -4.28 17.63
N CYS A 266 -0.11 -5.35 18.24
CA CYS A 266 -1.54 -5.65 18.29
C CYS A 266 -2.15 -5.10 19.60
N PRO A 267 -3.37 -4.53 19.57
CA PRO A 267 -4.05 -4.10 20.78
C PRO A 267 -4.49 -5.29 21.62
N ALA A 268 -4.48 -5.14 22.95
CA ALA A 268 -4.86 -6.21 23.88
C ALA A 268 -6.34 -6.65 23.74
N SER A 269 -7.19 -5.79 23.18
CA SER A 269 -8.64 -5.99 23.10
C SER A 269 -9.18 -6.40 21.73
N CYS A 270 -8.37 -6.35 20.67
CA CYS A 270 -8.84 -6.72 19.33
C CYS A 270 -8.13 -7.99 18.85
N ALA A 271 -8.91 -8.92 18.31
CA ALA A 271 -8.37 -10.10 17.65
C ALA A 271 -7.70 -9.66 16.35
N CYS A 272 -6.38 -9.48 16.36
CA CYS A 272 -5.56 -9.54 15.14
C CYS A 272 -5.84 -10.90 14.47
N ARG A 273 -6.81 -10.92 13.56
CA ARG A 273 -7.24 -12.15 12.89
C ARG A 273 -6.25 -12.42 11.76
N SER A 274 -5.55 -13.53 11.90
CA SER A 274 -4.65 -14.13 10.90
C SER A 274 -3.45 -13.27 10.50
N ILE A 275 -2.37 -13.40 11.27
CA ILE A 275 -1.02 -13.32 10.71
C ILE A 275 -0.80 -14.67 10.02
N SER A 276 -0.81 -14.69 8.69
CA SER A 276 -0.46 -15.88 7.91
C SER A 276 0.97 -15.74 7.43
N CYS A 277 1.92 -16.32 8.18
CA CYS A 277 3.31 -16.47 7.77
C CYS A 277 3.50 -17.90 7.22
N PRO A 278 3.76 -18.08 5.91
CA PRO A 278 4.17 -19.36 5.35
C PRO A 278 5.60 -19.67 5.81
N GLY A 279 5.75 -20.17 7.04
CA GLY A 279 7.05 -20.50 7.63
C GLY A 279 7.14 -20.44 9.15
N GLY A 280 6.13 -19.86 9.82
CA GLY A 280 6.22 -19.54 11.25
C GLY A 280 7.07 -18.29 11.48
N CYS A 281 6.62 -17.42 12.38
CA CYS A 281 7.34 -16.20 12.77
C CYS A 281 8.55 -16.52 13.64
#